data_AF-A0A9X0AFK7-F1
#
_entry.id   AF-A0A9X0AFK7-F1
#
_cell.length_a   1.000
_cell.length_b   1.000
_cell.length_c   1.000
_cell.angle_alpha   90.00
_cell.angle_beta   90.00
_cell.angle_gamma   90.00
#
_symmetry.space_group_name_H-M   'P 1'
#
loop_
_entity.id
_entity.type
_entity.pdbx_description
1 polymer ?
#
loop_
_entity_poly.entity_id
_entity_poly.type
_entity_poly.pdbx_seq_one_letter_code
_entity_poly.pdbx_strand_id
1 'polypeptide(L)'
;MALAYPEGECFFVRNGLRARRATHYSYDANRPDHFKNHMMVEYIWNRPAHSSWDEGSGYNSRGHDHPRTAYTITRVLLRSHHGGFNYLPISYGASESNIRTRVQHELCTHPRTFDDWWYGASDESWFMHMPMPQIGEWIWIDASYSAHLEVSENKKGND
;
A
#
# COMPACT_ATOMS: atom_id res chain seq x y z
N MET A 1 -0.91 -18.09 17.01
CA MET A 1 -1.26 -16.94 17.89
C MET A 1 -0.94 -15.68 17.10
N ALA A 2 -1.94 -15.04 16.51
CA ALA A 2 -1.75 -13.78 15.79
C ALA A 2 -2.29 -12.68 16.72
N LEU A 3 -1.37 -11.93 17.33
CA LEU A 3 -1.69 -10.71 18.05
C LEU A 3 -2.04 -9.63 17.02
N ALA A 4 -3.15 -8.93 17.25
CA ALA A 4 -3.59 -7.80 16.44
C ALA A 4 -2.52 -6.71 16.39
N TYR A 5 -2.16 -6.26 15.19
CA TYR A 5 -1.21 -5.17 14.98
C TYR A 5 -1.67 -4.29 13.80
N PRO A 6 -2.30 -3.11 14.06
CA PRO A 6 -2.91 -2.69 15.32
C PRO A 6 -4.40 -2.31 15.17
N GLU A 7 -5.27 -2.95 15.96
CA GLU A 7 -6.61 -2.41 16.28
C GLU A 7 -6.50 -1.25 17.31
N GLY A 8 -5.66 -0.23 17.04
CA GLY A 8 -5.33 0.81 18.03
C GLY A 8 -4.94 2.17 17.44
N GLU A 9 -5.07 3.23 18.25
CA GLU A 9 -4.62 4.57 17.89
C GLU A 9 -3.09 4.62 17.74
N CYS A 10 -2.62 4.93 16.53
CA CYS A 10 -1.20 5.18 16.27
C CYS A 10 -0.87 6.67 16.44
N PHE A 11 0.15 6.97 17.24
CA PHE A 11 0.63 8.33 17.46
C PHE A 11 1.92 8.56 16.67
N PHE A 12 1.90 9.59 15.82
CA PHE A 12 3.05 9.98 15.02
C PHE A 12 3.60 11.32 15.49
N VAL A 13 4.93 11.43 15.53
CA VAL A 13 5.57 12.75 15.67
C VAL A 13 5.34 13.51 14.38
N ARG A 14 4.62 14.64 14.46
CA ARG A 14 4.23 15.45 13.29
C ARG A 14 5.39 15.76 12.35
N ASN A 15 6.55 16.16 12.88
CA ASN A 15 7.73 16.46 12.07
C ASN A 15 8.39 15.22 11.42
N GLY A 16 8.05 14.01 11.88
CA GLY A 16 8.44 12.75 11.25
C GLY A 16 7.63 12.44 9.98
N LEU A 17 6.40 12.95 9.89
CA LEU A 17 5.50 12.78 8.75
C LEU A 17 5.76 13.85 7.68
N ARG A 18 6.95 13.78 7.07
CA ARG A 18 7.34 14.66 5.96
C ARG A 18 7.97 13.84 4.85
N ALA A 19 7.56 14.10 3.61
CA ALA A 19 8.20 13.55 2.44
C ALA A 19 9.61 14.14 2.34
N ARG A 20 10.64 13.33 2.66
CA ARG A 20 12.06 13.75 2.60
C ARG A 20 12.55 14.09 1.19
N ARG A 21 11.89 13.56 0.16
CA ARG A 21 12.14 13.86 -1.25
C ARG A 21 10.84 14.35 -1.86
N ALA A 22 10.92 15.45 -2.61
CA ALA A 22 9.80 15.91 -3.42
C ALA A 22 9.58 14.91 -4.57
N THR A 23 8.73 13.92 -4.35
CA THR A 23 8.05 13.20 -5.44
C THR A 23 6.78 13.98 -5.81
N HIS A 24 5.90 13.40 -6.64
CA HIS A 24 4.61 14.00 -7.03
C HIS A 24 3.71 14.44 -5.84
N TYR A 25 4.03 14.07 -4.60
CA TYR A 25 3.26 14.39 -3.39
C TYR A 25 4.19 14.91 -2.28
N SER A 26 4.65 16.16 -2.39
CA SER A 26 5.42 16.83 -1.34
C SER A 26 4.55 17.08 -0.10
N TYR A 27 4.44 16.08 0.77
CA TYR A 27 3.69 16.18 2.02
C TYR A 27 4.58 16.66 3.18
N ASP A 28 4.03 17.51 4.04
CA ASP A 28 4.68 17.97 5.27
C ASP A 28 3.60 18.19 6.31
N ALA A 29 3.50 17.32 7.30
CA ALA A 29 2.46 17.43 8.32
C ALA A 29 2.56 18.72 9.14
N ASN A 30 3.73 19.37 9.23
CA ASN A 30 3.86 20.66 9.95
C ASN A 30 3.07 21.79 9.26
N ARG A 31 2.82 21.65 7.95
CA ARG A 31 1.99 22.57 7.18
C ARG A 31 0.50 22.28 7.42
N PRO A 32 -0.28 23.19 8.03
CA PRO A 32 -1.68 22.93 8.37
C PRO A 32 -2.56 22.62 7.14
N ASP A 33 -2.23 23.23 6.00
CA ASP A 33 -2.89 22.99 4.71
C ASP A 33 -2.62 21.58 4.18
N HIS A 34 -1.41 21.05 4.34
CA HIS A 34 -1.11 19.67 3.97
C HIS A 34 -1.82 18.70 4.91
N PHE A 35 -1.71 18.91 6.22
CA PHE A 35 -2.27 18.02 7.23
C PHE A 35 -3.79 17.85 7.12
N LYS A 36 -4.53 18.92 6.80
CA LYS A 36 -6.00 18.89 6.70
C LYS A 36 -6.52 18.34 5.37
N ASN A 37 -5.73 18.46 4.29
CA ASN A 37 -6.16 18.13 2.94
C ASN A 37 -5.59 16.79 2.45
N HIS A 38 -4.95 16.01 3.33
CA HIS A 38 -4.44 14.68 3.00
C HIS A 38 -4.89 13.65 4.04
N MET A 39 -5.10 12.42 3.57
CA MET A 39 -5.20 11.22 4.39
C MET A 39 -3.89 10.42 4.30
N MET A 40 -3.73 9.48 5.24
CA MET A 40 -2.66 8.50 5.22
C MET A 40 -3.24 7.12 4.95
N VAL A 41 -2.59 6.38 4.08
CA VAL A 41 -2.90 4.97 3.81
C VAL A 41 -1.72 4.14 4.30
N GLU A 42 -1.99 3.24 5.24
CA GLU A 42 -1.03 2.25 5.72
C GLU A 42 -1.18 0.95 4.92
N TYR A 43 -0.06 0.34 4.58
CA TYR A 43 -0.03 -0.97 3.95
C TYR A 43 1.26 -1.71 4.29
N ILE A 44 1.20 -3.04 4.26
CA ILE A 44 2.39 -3.89 4.42
C ILE A 44 3.11 -3.99 3.07
N TRP A 45 4.33 -3.45 3.00
CA TRP A 45 5.07 -3.33 1.74
C TRP A 45 5.77 -4.61 1.32
N ASN A 46 6.37 -5.34 2.27
CA ASN A 46 7.24 -6.48 1.99
C ASN A 46 6.52 -7.83 1.96
N ARG A 47 5.17 -7.85 1.95
CA ARG A 47 4.41 -9.09 1.90
C ARG A 47 4.02 -9.44 0.47
N PRO A 48 4.44 -10.61 -0.06
CA PRO A 48 4.08 -11.01 -1.40
C PRO A 48 2.59 -11.40 -1.48
N ALA A 49 1.94 -11.10 -2.60
CA ALA A 49 0.56 -11.52 -2.90
C ALA A 49 0.46 -13.04 -3.13
N HIS A 50 1.54 -13.63 -3.62
CA HIS A 50 1.67 -15.05 -3.92
C HIS A 50 3.07 -15.52 -3.54
N SER A 51 3.17 -16.72 -2.97
CA SER A 51 4.45 -17.38 -2.72
C SER A 51 4.31 -18.87 -2.99
N SER A 52 5.22 -19.43 -3.78
CA SER A 52 5.30 -20.88 -4.03
C SER A 52 6.74 -21.39 -3.96
N TRP A 53 6.90 -22.66 -3.60
CA TRP A 53 8.22 -23.29 -3.43
C TRP A 53 8.87 -23.70 -4.76
N ASP A 54 8.06 -23.97 -5.78
CA ASP A 54 8.50 -24.32 -7.13
C ASP A 54 7.40 -24.06 -8.19
N GLU A 55 7.71 -24.31 -9.46
CA GLU A 55 6.76 -24.16 -10.58
C GLU A 55 5.65 -25.24 -10.61
N GLY A 56 5.81 -26.34 -9.85
CA GLY A 56 4.88 -27.48 -9.83
C GLY A 56 3.84 -27.44 -8.71
N SER A 57 4.02 -26.57 -7.71
CA SER A 57 3.24 -26.51 -6.46
C SER A 57 1.99 -25.62 -6.52
N GLY A 58 1.49 -25.31 -7.73
CA GLY A 58 0.37 -24.37 -7.93
C GLY A 58 0.81 -22.97 -8.36
N TYR A 59 2.06 -22.84 -8.79
CA TYR A 59 2.62 -21.64 -9.40
C TYR A 59 1.85 -21.22 -10.66
N ASN A 60 1.28 -20.01 -10.62
CA ASN A 60 0.75 -19.38 -11.82
C ASN A 60 1.84 -18.47 -12.42
N SER A 61 2.56 -18.97 -13.43
CA SER A 61 3.60 -18.22 -14.15
C SER A 61 3.12 -16.92 -14.79
N ARG A 62 1.81 -16.77 -15.00
CA ARG A 62 1.20 -15.56 -15.57
C ARG A 62 0.84 -14.52 -14.52
N GLY A 63 0.87 -14.87 -13.24
CA GLY A 63 0.45 -13.97 -12.17
C GLY A 63 -1.06 -13.70 -12.17
N HIS A 64 -1.47 -12.61 -11.52
CA HIS A 64 -2.86 -12.19 -11.45
C HIS A 64 -3.11 -10.98 -12.36
N ASP A 65 -4.10 -11.10 -13.24
CA ASP A 65 -4.51 -9.98 -14.08
C ASP A 65 -5.24 -8.92 -13.25
N HIS A 66 -4.91 -7.66 -13.49
CA HIS A 66 -5.59 -6.53 -12.86
C HIS A 66 -5.65 -5.32 -13.80
N PRO A 67 -6.79 -4.61 -13.90
CA PRO A 67 -6.99 -3.56 -14.90
C PRO A 67 -6.12 -2.31 -14.68
N ARG A 68 -5.59 -2.11 -13.47
CA ARG A 68 -4.89 -0.87 -13.08
C ARG A 68 -3.48 -1.05 -12.53
N THR A 69 -2.97 -2.28 -12.43
CA THR A 69 -1.60 -2.54 -12.01
C THR A 69 -1.10 -3.82 -12.66
N ALA A 70 0.16 -3.81 -13.08
CA ALA A 70 0.85 -5.01 -13.51
C ALA A 70 1.16 -5.92 -12.31
N TYR A 71 1.36 -7.20 -12.60
CA TYR A 71 1.79 -8.20 -11.65
C TYR A 71 3.18 -8.70 -12.03
N THR A 72 4.11 -8.68 -11.08
CA THR A 72 5.47 -9.20 -11.28
C THR A 72 5.67 -10.41 -10.40
N ILE A 73 6.12 -11.50 -11.02
CA ILE A 73 6.65 -12.66 -10.32
C ILE A 73 8.15 -12.58 -10.40
N THR A 74 8.80 -12.69 -9.25
CA THR A 74 10.24 -12.86 -9.22
C THR A 74 10.65 -14.17 -8.60
N ARG A 75 11.58 -14.83 -9.29
CA ARG A 75 12.26 -16.02 -8.81
C ARG A 75 13.42 -15.61 -7.91
N VAL A 76 13.57 -16.29 -6.79
CA VAL A 76 14.68 -16.04 -5.86
C VAL A 76 15.60 -17.26 -5.77
N LEU A 77 16.71 -17.10 -5.04
CA LEU A 77 17.91 -17.94 -5.10
C LEU A 77 17.65 -19.43 -4.89
N LEU A 78 16.62 -19.79 -4.12
CA LEU A 78 16.37 -21.17 -3.66
C LEU A 78 15.18 -21.88 -4.34
N ARG A 79 14.77 -21.44 -5.54
CA ARG A 79 13.62 -21.95 -6.34
C ARG A 79 12.25 -21.42 -5.89
N SER A 80 12.18 -20.62 -4.84
CA SER A 80 10.98 -19.88 -4.44
C SER A 80 10.57 -18.86 -5.50
N HIS A 81 9.26 -18.72 -5.69
CA HIS A 81 8.65 -17.73 -6.57
C HIS A 81 7.72 -16.84 -5.74
N HIS A 82 8.03 -15.54 -5.71
CA HIS A 82 7.20 -14.55 -5.03
C HIS A 82 6.60 -13.60 -6.05
N GLY A 83 5.29 -13.40 -5.95
CA GLY A 83 4.52 -12.56 -6.84
C GLY A 83 3.87 -11.41 -6.10
N GLY A 84 3.81 -10.25 -6.73
CA GLY A 84 3.16 -9.06 -6.19
C GLY A 84 2.69 -8.13 -7.30
N PHE A 85 1.73 -7.27 -6.96
CA PHE A 85 1.36 -6.17 -7.83
C PHE A 85 2.44 -5.09 -7.77
N ASN A 86 2.69 -4.40 -8.89
CA ASN A 86 3.72 -3.36 -8.95
C ASN A 86 3.27 -2.06 -8.29
N TYR A 87 1.97 -1.79 -8.29
CA TYR A 87 1.41 -0.58 -7.75
C TYR A 87 0.16 -0.85 -6.92
N LEU A 88 -0.05 -0.06 -5.87
CA LEU A 88 -1.34 0.07 -5.20
C LEU A 88 -2.18 1.12 -5.95
N PRO A 89 -3.24 0.74 -6.67
CA PRO A 89 -4.07 1.68 -7.39
C PRO A 89 -5.10 2.30 -6.45
N ILE A 90 -5.10 3.62 -6.37
CA ILE A 90 -6.11 4.40 -5.65
C ILE A 90 -6.78 5.34 -6.63
N SER A 91 -8.10 5.40 -6.62
CA SER A 91 -8.90 6.21 -7.53
C SER A 91 -9.95 7.03 -6.79
N TYR A 92 -10.23 8.22 -7.30
CA TYR A 92 -11.23 9.15 -6.76
C TYR A 92 -12.27 9.46 -7.81
N GLY A 93 -13.54 9.48 -7.43
CA GLY A 93 -14.62 9.85 -8.35
C GLY A 93 -16.01 9.73 -7.72
N ALA A 94 -16.99 10.37 -8.36
CA ALA A 94 -18.38 10.31 -7.90
C ALA A 94 -18.99 8.89 -8.05
N SER A 95 -18.44 8.07 -8.95
CA SER A 95 -18.80 6.67 -9.18
C SER A 95 -17.62 5.92 -9.83
N GLU A 96 -17.66 4.59 -9.84
CA GLU A 96 -16.65 3.76 -10.55
C GLU A 96 -16.55 4.10 -12.04
N SER A 97 -17.67 4.49 -12.66
CA SER A 97 -17.76 4.93 -14.05
C SER A 97 -17.27 6.36 -14.30
N ASN A 98 -17.00 7.13 -13.24
CA ASN A 98 -16.62 8.54 -13.31
C ASN A 98 -15.42 8.83 -12.38
N ILE A 99 -14.30 8.15 -12.66
CA ILE A 99 -13.03 8.36 -11.97
C ILE A 99 -12.34 9.60 -12.54
N ARG A 100 -12.01 10.55 -11.67
CA ARG A 100 -11.34 11.81 -12.02
C ARG A 100 -9.84 11.79 -11.76
N THR A 101 -9.46 11.20 -10.63
CA THR A 101 -8.06 11.17 -10.19
C THR A 101 -7.64 9.73 -9.98
N ARG A 102 -6.45 9.39 -10.46
CA ARG A 102 -5.79 8.11 -10.21
C ARG A 102 -4.43 8.39 -9.64
N VAL A 103 -4.11 7.66 -8.58
CA VAL A 103 -2.82 7.73 -7.92
C VAL A 103 -2.30 6.30 -7.80
N GLN A 104 -1.03 6.13 -8.12
CA GLN A 104 -0.33 4.85 -8.06
C GLN A 104 0.87 5.00 -7.13
N HIS A 105 1.05 4.02 -6.25
CA HIS A 105 2.22 3.92 -5.39
C HIS A 105 2.96 2.63 -5.65
N GLU A 106 4.28 2.70 -5.75
CA GLU A 106 5.12 1.52 -5.97
C GLU A 106 5.04 0.59 -4.75
N LEU A 107 4.65 -0.66 -5.02
CA LEU A 107 4.73 -1.74 -4.05
C LEU A 107 6.09 -2.44 -4.14
N CYS A 108 6.42 -3.27 -3.15
CA CYS A 108 7.66 -4.03 -3.19
C CYS A 108 7.64 -4.96 -4.40
N THR A 109 8.68 -4.86 -5.23
CA THR A 109 8.96 -5.80 -6.31
C THR A 109 10.33 -6.45 -6.11
N HIS A 110 10.98 -6.18 -4.97
CA HIS A 110 12.35 -6.62 -4.74
C HIS A 110 12.37 -8.07 -4.23
N PRO A 111 13.07 -9.00 -4.92
CA PRO A 111 12.92 -10.43 -4.66
C PRO A 111 13.51 -10.85 -3.32
N ARG A 112 14.61 -10.19 -2.94
CA ARG A 112 15.30 -10.46 -1.68
C ARG A 112 14.45 -10.13 -0.48
N THR A 113 13.69 -9.02 -0.53
CA THR A 113 12.81 -8.61 0.56
C THR A 113 11.70 -9.64 0.79
N PHE A 114 11.17 -10.24 -0.27
CA PHE A 114 10.19 -11.31 -0.16
C PHE A 114 10.78 -12.62 0.39
N ASP A 115 12.01 -12.97 0.01
CA ASP A 115 12.73 -14.10 0.60
C ASP A 115 12.96 -13.87 2.10
N ASP A 116 13.45 -12.70 2.49
CA ASP A 116 13.68 -12.36 3.90
C ASP A 116 12.38 -12.51 4.71
N TRP A 117 11.25 -11.99 4.19
CA TRP A 117 9.92 -12.17 4.79
C TRP A 117 9.51 -13.65 4.89
N TRP A 118 9.70 -14.42 3.81
CA TRP A 118 9.38 -15.86 3.78
C TRP A 118 10.17 -16.66 4.83
N TYR A 119 11.41 -16.26 5.10
CA TYR A 119 12.25 -16.85 6.14
C TYR A 119 12.04 -16.25 7.54
N GLY A 120 10.99 -15.44 7.72
CA GLY A 120 10.54 -14.97 9.03
C GLY A 120 10.98 -13.55 9.41
N ALA A 121 11.43 -12.73 8.45
CA ALA A 121 11.54 -11.30 8.68
C ALA A 121 10.17 -10.69 8.99
N SER A 122 10.17 -9.58 9.74
CA SER A 122 8.96 -8.89 10.16
C SER A 122 8.24 -8.22 8.98
N ASP A 123 6.92 -8.05 9.11
CA ASP A 123 6.13 -7.21 8.21
C ASP A 123 6.63 -5.75 8.30
N GLU A 124 6.83 -5.13 7.15
CA GLU A 124 7.24 -3.73 7.02
C GLU A 124 6.03 -2.87 6.67
N SER A 125 5.56 -2.08 7.64
CA SER A 125 4.52 -1.07 7.43
C SER A 125 5.08 0.15 6.70
N TRP A 126 4.37 0.58 5.67
CA TRP A 126 4.67 1.77 4.88
C TRP A 126 3.44 2.68 4.82
N PHE A 127 3.70 3.98 4.72
CA PHE A 127 2.67 5.00 4.71
C PHE A 127 2.72 5.81 3.42
N MET A 128 1.56 5.93 2.79
CA MET A 128 1.35 6.81 1.65
C MET A 128 0.51 8.02 2.06
N HIS A 129 0.95 9.21 1.69
CA HIS A 129 0.18 10.44 1.84
C HIS A 129 -0.65 10.67 0.58
N MET A 130 -1.94 10.90 0.76
CA MET A 130 -2.92 10.95 -0.33
C MET A 130 -3.81 12.17 -0.17
N PRO A 131 -4.20 12.86 -1.24
CA PRO A 131 -5.16 13.95 -1.12
C PRO A 131 -6.49 13.43 -0.57
N MET A 132 -7.15 14.20 0.29
CA MET A 132 -8.52 13.92 0.71
C MET A 132 -9.46 13.96 -0.50
N PRO A 133 -10.51 13.10 -0.54
CA PRO A 133 -11.51 13.15 -1.60
C PRO A 133 -12.28 14.47 -1.52
N GLN A 134 -12.77 14.97 -2.66
CA GLN A 134 -13.68 16.10 -2.63
C GLN A 134 -15.04 15.69 -2.09
N ILE A 135 -15.85 16.67 -1.65
CA ILE A 135 -17.22 16.41 -1.23
C ILE A 135 -17.99 15.76 -2.38
N GLY A 136 -18.56 14.57 -2.11
CA GLY A 136 -19.29 13.78 -3.11
C GLY A 136 -18.42 12.85 -3.95
N GLU A 137 -17.11 12.78 -3.72
CA GLU A 137 -16.23 11.76 -4.30
C GLU A 137 -16.06 10.57 -3.35
N TRP A 138 -16.07 9.38 -3.95
CA TRP A 138 -15.69 8.13 -3.31
C TRP A 138 -14.22 7.82 -3.58
N ILE A 139 -13.60 7.12 -2.63
CA ILE A 139 -12.26 6.55 -2.78
C ILE A 139 -12.42 5.07 -3.09
N TRP A 140 -11.76 4.64 -4.16
CA TRP A 140 -11.67 3.24 -4.57
C TRP A 140 -10.23 2.80 -4.41
N ILE A 141 -10.01 1.87 -3.48
CA ILE A 141 -8.71 1.24 -3.28
C ILE A 141 -8.87 -0.20 -3.75
N ASP A 142 -8.11 -0.57 -4.78
CA ASP A 142 -8.17 -1.93 -5.27
C ASP A 142 -7.49 -2.87 -4.27
N ALA A 143 -8.26 -3.86 -3.82
CA ALA A 143 -7.75 -5.00 -3.08
C ALA A 143 -6.89 -5.85 -4.02
N SER A 144 -5.66 -5.41 -4.21
CA SER A 144 -4.58 -6.28 -4.65
C SER A 144 -4.36 -7.27 -3.51
N TYR A 145 -4.48 -8.57 -3.77
CA TYR A 145 -4.48 -9.67 -2.77
C TYR A 145 -3.27 -9.68 -1.78
N SER A 146 -2.27 -8.81 -1.94
CA SER A 146 -1.16 -8.55 -1.01
C SER A 146 -1.40 -7.45 0.02
N ALA A 147 -2.32 -6.51 -0.23
CA ALA A 147 -2.45 -5.29 0.57
C ALA A 147 -3.51 -5.49 1.67
N HIS A 148 -3.06 -5.74 2.90
CA HIS A 148 -3.86 -5.39 4.07
C HIS A 148 -3.87 -3.86 4.18
N LEU A 149 -5.05 -3.27 4.07
CA LEU A 149 -5.25 -1.82 3.96
C LEU A 149 -6.05 -1.33 5.16
N GLU A 150 -5.52 -0.32 5.86
CA GLU A 150 -6.26 0.43 6.86
C GLU A 150 -6.24 1.92 6.49
N VAL A 151 -7.42 2.54 6.57
CA VAL A 151 -7.61 3.98 6.30
C VAL A 151 -7.92 4.65 7.63
N SER A 152 -6.98 5.46 8.13
CA SER A 152 -7.18 6.25 9.33
C SER A 152 -7.76 7.63 8.99
N GLU A 153 -8.95 7.96 9.50
CA GLU A 153 -9.50 9.31 9.42
C GLU A 153 -8.97 10.19 10.56
N ASN A 154 -8.50 11.39 10.25
CA ASN A 154 -8.18 12.40 11.25
C ASN A 154 -9.48 12.93 11.89
N LYS A 155 -9.89 12.34 13.02
CA LYS A 155 -10.99 12.89 13.83
C LYS A 155 -10.57 14.25 14.39
N LYS A 156 -11.39 15.27 14.15
CA LYS A 156 -11.31 16.53 14.90
C LYS A 156 -11.56 16.20 16.38
N GLY A 157 -10.57 16.44 17.23
CA GLY A 157 -10.82 16.60 18.66
C GLY A 157 -11.82 17.73 18.85
N ASN A 158 -12.96 17.43 19.45
CA ASN A 158 -13.76 18.44 20.10
C ASN A 158 -13.06 18.77 21.42
N ASP A 159 -13.00 20.07 21.70
CA ASP A 159 -12.34 20.71 22.85
C ASP A 159 -12.69 20.09 24.21
#